data_AF-A0A8D8GUR8-F1
#
_entry.id   AF-A0A8D8GUR8-F1
#
_cell.length_a   1.000
_cell.length_b   1.000
_cell.length_c   1.000
_cell.angle_alpha   90.00
_cell.angle_beta   90.00
_cell.angle_gamma   90.00
#
_symmetry.space_group_name_H-M   'P 1'
#
loop_
_entity.id
_entity.type
_entity.pdbx_description
1 polymer ?
#
loop_
_entity_poly.entity_id
_entity_poly.type
_entity_poly.pdbx_seq_one_letter_code
_entity_poly.pdbx_strand_id
1 'polypeptide(L)'
;QYRRKDRISPRTLTMSKVIRKIVTCSKCPKPLAPYSQAIVADRTVYCSGMIGIELNEPKLVPGGAAAQAATALKHLTNLLREANSGIDKVVKTTVLLADMQDYAAVNEEYKKSFW
;
A
#
# COMPACT_ATOMS: atom_id res chain seq x y z
N GLN A 1 30.23 -48.84 33.08
CA GLN A 1 28.89 -48.86 32.44
C GLN A 1 28.47 -47.43 32.12
N TYR A 2 27.94 -47.26 30.92
CA TYR A 2 27.82 -46.03 30.14
C TYR A 2 26.65 -45.16 30.62
N ARG A 3 26.91 -43.96 31.18
CA ARG A 3 25.86 -42.97 31.47
C ARG A 3 25.85 -41.94 30.34
N ARG A 4 24.77 -41.97 29.55
CA ARG A 4 24.55 -41.18 28.33
C ARG A 4 24.71 -39.69 28.62
N LYS A 5 25.56 -39.00 27.84
CA LYS A 5 25.53 -37.54 27.72
C LYS A 5 24.26 -37.19 26.93
N ASP A 6 23.32 -36.52 27.57
CA ASP A 6 22.14 -35.96 26.91
C ASP A 6 22.60 -34.95 25.86
N ARG A 7 22.62 -35.40 24.61
CA ARG A 7 22.99 -34.61 23.45
C ARG A 7 21.82 -33.67 23.16
N ILE A 8 21.91 -32.43 23.64
CA ILE A 8 21.02 -31.36 23.20
C ILE A 8 21.27 -31.20 21.69
N SER A 9 20.32 -31.67 20.89
CA SER A 9 20.28 -31.39 19.45
C SER A 9 20.19 -29.88 19.28
N PRO A 10 21.09 -29.24 18.50
CA PRO A 10 20.86 -27.87 18.09
C PRO A 10 19.59 -27.89 17.25
N ARG A 11 18.49 -27.33 17.78
CA ARG A 11 17.33 -27.00 16.95
C ARG A 11 17.84 -26.05 15.89
N THR A 12 18.01 -26.55 14.67
CA THR A 12 18.22 -25.71 13.50
C THR A 12 17.05 -24.74 13.46
N LEU A 13 17.29 -23.47 13.80
CA LEU A 13 16.33 -22.40 13.59
C LEU A 13 16.20 -22.23 12.08
N THR A 14 15.27 -22.96 11.46
CA THR A 14 14.82 -22.64 10.12
C THR A 14 14.14 -21.29 10.20
N MET A 15 14.87 -20.23 9.84
CA MET A 15 14.27 -18.92 9.65
C MET A 15 13.19 -19.07 8.57
N SER A 16 11.92 -18.94 8.97
CA SER A 16 10.79 -18.95 8.06
C SER A 16 10.97 -17.79 7.07
N LYS A 17 11.21 -18.14 5.80
CA LYS A 17 11.47 -17.18 4.72
C LYS A 17 10.20 -16.39 4.40
N VAL A 18 10.24 -15.09 4.59
CA VAL A 18 9.18 -14.18 4.11
C VAL A 18 9.28 -14.05 2.59
N ILE A 19 8.19 -14.36 1.89
CA ILE A 19 8.10 -14.15 0.43
C ILE A 19 7.71 -12.69 0.20
N ARG A 20 8.54 -11.97 -0.56
CA ARG A 20 8.26 -10.63 -1.06
C ARG A 20 7.65 -10.72 -2.46
N LYS A 21 6.48 -10.12 -2.66
CA LYS A 21 5.83 -10.00 -3.98
C LYS A 21 5.69 -8.53 -4.38
N ILE A 22 6.08 -8.21 -5.61
CA ILE A 22 5.83 -6.89 -6.20
C ILE A 22 4.41 -6.86 -6.76
N VAL A 23 3.68 -5.78 -6.49
CA VAL A 23 2.33 -5.54 -7.01
C VAL A 23 2.40 -4.45 -8.07
N THR A 24 1.81 -4.73 -9.23
CA THR A 24 1.70 -3.80 -10.35
C THR A 24 0.24 -3.67 -10.75
N CYS A 25 -0.23 -2.44 -10.92
CA CYS A 25 -1.58 -2.08 -11.26
C CYS A 25 -1.60 -1.29 -12.57
N SER A 26 -2.24 -1.83 -13.60
CA SER A 26 -2.41 -1.17 -14.91
C SER A 26 -3.39 0.00 -14.86
N LYS A 27 -4.31 -0.01 -13.88
CA LYS A 27 -5.29 1.05 -13.61
C LYS A 27 -4.82 2.05 -12.55
N CYS A 28 -3.51 2.17 -12.41
CA CYS A 28 -2.85 3.08 -11.48
C CYS A 28 -1.66 3.72 -12.21
N PRO A 29 -1.29 4.97 -11.87
CA PRO A 29 -0.17 5.65 -12.50
C PRO A 29 1.14 4.88 -12.32
N LYS A 30 1.97 4.86 -13.37
CA LYS A 30 3.28 4.20 -13.29
C LYS A 30 4.23 4.99 -12.38
N PRO A 31 5.09 4.31 -11.61
CA PRO A 31 6.13 4.99 -10.83
C PRO A 31 7.02 5.87 -11.71
N LEU A 32 7.22 7.13 -11.30
CA LEU A 32 8.13 8.08 -11.96
C LEU A 32 9.59 7.95 -11.48
N ALA A 33 9.82 7.17 -10.42
CA ALA A 33 11.11 6.99 -9.75
C ALA A 33 11.28 5.50 -9.38
N PRO A 34 12.47 5.04 -8.92
CA PRO A 34 12.73 3.61 -8.72
C PRO A 34 12.06 3.07 -7.43
N TYR A 35 10.73 2.93 -7.48
CA TYR A 35 9.90 2.34 -6.42
C TYR A 35 8.82 1.42 -7.02
N SER A 36 8.26 0.54 -6.19
CA SER A 36 7.12 -0.31 -6.55
C SER A 36 5.80 0.32 -6.10
N GLN A 37 4.72 0.22 -6.88
CA GLN A 37 3.42 0.75 -6.48
C GLN A 37 2.96 0.16 -5.14
N ALA A 38 3.09 -1.16 -4.96
CA ALA A 38 3.02 -1.81 -3.67
C ALA A 38 3.93 -3.04 -3.59
N ILE A 39 4.24 -3.43 -2.36
CA ILE A 39 4.93 -4.68 -2.02
C ILE A 39 4.06 -5.45 -1.02
N VAL A 40 3.87 -6.74 -1.27
CA VAL A 40 3.35 -7.67 -0.26
C VAL A 40 4.53 -8.36 0.41
N ALA A 41 4.57 -8.29 1.74
CA ALA A 41 5.48 -9.07 2.57
C ALA A 41 4.64 -9.86 3.57
N ASP A 42 4.66 -11.19 3.43
CA ASP A 42 3.75 -12.09 4.16
C ASP A 42 2.28 -11.66 3.97
N ARG A 43 1.62 -11.15 5.03
CA ARG A 43 0.21 -10.74 5.02
C ARG A 43 0.00 -9.23 4.98
N THR A 44 1.08 -8.45 4.90
CA THR A 44 1.00 -6.99 4.91
C THR A 44 1.27 -6.42 3.52
N VAL A 45 0.39 -5.53 3.07
CA VAL A 45 0.54 -4.77 1.83
C VAL A 45 1.07 -3.39 2.19
N TYR A 46 2.27 -3.07 1.71
CA TYR A 46 2.84 -1.74 1.79
C TYR A 46 2.60 -1.02 0.47
N CYS A 47 1.79 0.03 0.49
CA CYS A 47 1.50 0.87 -0.68
C CYS A 47 2.41 2.10 -0.68
N SER A 48 2.92 2.45 -1.84
CA SER A 48 3.55 3.76 -2.07
C SER A 48 2.51 4.88 -2.01
N GLY A 49 2.97 6.13 -1.94
CA GLY A 49 2.09 7.29 -1.99
C GLY A 49 1.28 7.31 -3.29
N MET A 50 -0.05 7.39 -3.16
CA MET A 50 -0.95 7.54 -4.30
C MET A 50 -1.29 9.01 -4.50
N ILE A 51 -1.18 9.48 -5.75
CA ILE A 51 -1.46 10.87 -6.13
C ILE A 51 -2.62 10.88 -7.14
N GLY A 52 -3.43 11.93 -7.10
CA GLY A 52 -4.53 12.17 -8.04
C GLY A 52 -4.05 12.70 -9.39
N ILE A 53 -3.27 11.91 -10.12
CA ILE A 53 -2.80 12.23 -11.48
C ILE A 53 -3.54 11.41 -12.54
N GLU A 54 -3.50 11.83 -13.80
CA GLU A 54 -3.96 11.01 -14.92
C GLU A 54 -3.14 9.72 -15.05
N LEU A 55 -3.75 8.66 -15.61
CA LEU A 55 -3.07 7.35 -15.73
C LEU A 55 -1.89 7.37 -16.70
N ASN A 56 -2.03 8.13 -17.79
CA ASN A 56 -1.09 8.15 -18.90
C ASN A 56 -0.15 9.36 -18.85
N GLU A 57 -0.49 10.39 -18.07
CA GLU A 57 0.25 11.64 -17.99
C GLU A 57 0.52 11.99 -16.52
N PRO A 58 1.73 12.47 -16.17
CA PRO A 58 2.06 12.91 -14.81
C PRO A 58 1.47 14.30 -14.50
N LYS A 59 0.17 14.48 -14.77
CA LYS A 59 -0.58 15.72 -14.54
C LYS A 59 -1.66 15.46 -13.50
N LEU A 60 -1.79 16.36 -12.54
CA LEU A 60 -2.88 16.33 -11.57
C LEU A 60 -4.22 16.46 -12.31
N VAL A 61 -5.22 15.69 -11.87
CA VAL A 61 -6.58 15.83 -12.39
C VAL A 61 -7.10 17.24 -12.09
N PRO A 62 -7.92 17.83 -12.98
CA PRO A 62 -8.55 19.12 -12.72
C PRO A 62 -9.59 19.01 -11.58
N GLY A 63 -9.96 20.14 -10.98
CA GLY A 63 -10.97 20.18 -9.90
C GLY A 63 -10.40 20.28 -8.48
N GLY A 64 -9.10 20.53 -8.33
CA GLY A 64 -8.46 20.83 -7.04
C GLY A 64 -8.30 19.63 -6.12
N ALA A 65 -8.09 19.89 -4.84
CA ALA A 65 -7.71 18.88 -3.85
C ALA A 65 -8.74 17.75 -3.69
N ALA A 66 -10.04 18.06 -3.76
CA ALA A 66 -11.10 17.04 -3.70
C ALA A 66 -11.01 16.05 -4.87
N ALA A 67 -10.92 16.55 -6.11
CA ALA A 67 -10.82 15.68 -7.29
C ALA A 67 -9.53 14.84 -7.27
N GLN A 68 -8.42 15.44 -6.80
CA GLN A 68 -7.16 14.75 -6.63
C GLN A 68 -7.25 13.65 -5.55
N ALA A 69 -7.89 13.93 -4.42
CA ALA A 69 -8.10 12.95 -3.34
C ALA A 69 -8.98 11.78 -3.81
N ALA A 70 -10.11 12.05 -4.46
CA ALA A 70 -10.99 11.03 -5.01
C ALA A 70 -10.23 10.12 -6.01
N THR A 71 -9.42 10.72 -6.88
CA THR A 71 -8.61 9.99 -7.85
C THR A 71 -7.50 9.17 -7.17
N ALA A 72 -6.81 9.73 -6.17
CA ALA A 72 -5.78 9.02 -5.40
C ALA A 72 -6.37 7.80 -4.67
N LEU A 73 -7.55 7.93 -4.06
CA LEU A 73 -8.26 6.84 -3.37
C LEU A 73 -8.76 5.78 -4.35
N LYS A 74 -9.19 6.17 -5.54
CA LYS A 74 -9.53 5.25 -6.64
C LYS A 74 -8.31 4.43 -7.08
N HIS A 75 -7.14 5.06 -7.23
CA HIS A 75 -5.90 4.34 -7.52
C HIS A 75 -5.51 3.39 -6.40
N LEU A 76 -5.57 3.83 -5.15
CA LEU A 76 -5.32 2.97 -4.00
C LEU A 76 -6.24 1.74 -4.00
N THR A 77 -7.53 1.94 -4.27
CA THR A 77 -8.51 0.85 -4.34
C THR A 77 -8.17 -0.16 -5.43
N ASN A 78 -7.81 0.31 -6.63
CA ASN A 78 -7.38 -0.57 -7.72
C ASN A 78 -6.10 -1.33 -7.36
N LEU A 79 -5.12 -0.66 -6.75
CA LEU A 79 -3.86 -1.25 -6.34
C LEU A 79 -4.05 -2.35 -5.28
N LEU A 80 -4.92 -2.10 -4.29
CA LEU A 80 -5.24 -3.10 -3.26
C LEU A 80 -5.92 -4.33 -3.87
N ARG A 81 -6.76 -4.17 -4.88
CA ARG A 81 -7.36 -5.31 -5.62
C ARG A 81 -6.29 -6.15 -6.31
N GLU A 82 -5.31 -5.54 -6.96
CA GLU A 82 -4.17 -6.26 -7.57
C GLU A 82 -3.28 -6.98 -6.54
N ALA A 83 -3.31 -6.53 -5.30
CA ALA A 83 -2.67 -7.19 -4.16
C ALA A 83 -3.52 -8.33 -3.55
N ASN A 84 -4.67 -8.70 -4.14
CA ASN A 84 -5.68 -9.59 -3.56
C ASN A 84 -6.20 -9.11 -2.19
N SER A 85 -6.30 -7.79 -2.03
CA SER A 85 -6.82 -7.09 -0.85
C SER A 85 -7.98 -6.17 -1.22
N GLY A 86 -8.39 -5.30 -0.30
CA GLY A 86 -9.49 -4.35 -0.48
C GLY A 86 -9.36 -3.14 0.44
N ILE A 87 -10.12 -2.09 0.12
CA ILE A 87 -10.15 -0.84 0.91
C ILE A 87 -10.64 -1.07 2.34
N ASP A 88 -11.51 -2.07 2.51
CA ASP A 88 -12.04 -2.59 3.78
C ASP A 88 -10.99 -3.23 4.69
N LYS A 89 -9.83 -3.62 4.14
CA LYS A 89 -8.72 -4.23 4.88
C LYS A 89 -7.63 -3.24 5.28
N VAL A 90 -7.81 -1.96 4.97
CA VAL A 90 -6.84 -0.93 5.30
C VAL A 90 -6.89 -0.63 6.80
N VAL A 91 -5.75 -0.79 7.46
CA VAL A 91 -5.62 -0.55 8.91
C VAL A 91 -4.98 0.80 9.24
N LYS A 92 -4.31 1.43 8.28
CA LYS A 92 -3.60 2.71 8.44
C LYS A 92 -3.43 3.41 7.11
N THR A 93 -3.66 4.73 7.10
CA THR A 93 -3.32 5.63 5.99
C THR A 93 -2.53 6.83 6.50
N THR A 94 -1.72 7.43 5.63
CA THR A 94 -1.11 8.74 5.87
C THR A 94 -1.56 9.65 4.73
N VAL A 95 -2.31 10.70 5.05
CA VAL A 95 -2.75 11.70 4.08
C VAL A 95 -1.82 12.90 4.20
N LEU A 96 -1.15 13.25 3.11
CA LEU A 96 -0.25 14.41 3.04
C LEU A 96 -0.96 15.49 2.22
N LEU A 97 -1.28 16.60 2.86
CA LEU A 97 -1.92 17.76 2.23
C LEU A 97 -0.86 18.81 1.91
N ALA A 98 -0.99 19.45 0.74
CA ALA A 98 -0.16 20.60 0.38
C ALA A 98 -0.59 21.87 1.14
N ASP A 99 -1.91 22.03 1.35
CA ASP A 99 -2.52 23.09 2.13
C ASP A 99 -3.52 22.50 3.13
N MET A 100 -3.49 22.96 4.37
CA MET A 100 -4.43 22.53 5.42
C MET A 100 -5.84 23.08 5.20
N GLN A 101 -6.02 24.13 4.40
CA GLN A 101 -7.35 24.62 4.03
C GLN A 101 -8.15 23.56 3.25
N ASP A 102 -7.48 22.63 2.57
CA ASP A 102 -8.11 21.55 1.81
C ASP A 102 -8.61 20.39 2.69
N TYR A 103 -8.30 20.39 4.00
CA TYR A 103 -8.59 19.27 4.89
C TYR A 103 -10.05 18.83 4.84
N ALA A 104 -10.99 19.77 4.91
CA ALA A 104 -12.42 19.45 4.92
C ALA A 104 -12.84 18.76 3.60
N ALA A 105 -12.43 19.31 2.46
CA ALA A 105 -12.78 18.78 1.15
C ALA A 105 -12.17 17.39 0.91
N VAL A 106 -10.91 17.18 1.30
CA VAL A 106 -10.24 15.87 1.19
C VAL A 106 -10.86 14.86 2.14
N ASN A 107 -11.22 15.27 3.35
CA ASN A 107 -11.84 14.38 4.34
C ASN A 107 -13.19 13.86 3.84
N GLU A 108 -14.02 14.67 3.18
CA GLU A 108 -15.28 14.18 2.60
C GLU A 108 -15.07 13.09 1.53
N GLU A 109 -14.06 13.21 0.66
CA GLU A 109 -13.72 12.14 -0.29
C GLU A 109 -13.12 10.91 0.39
N TYR A 110 -12.34 11.12 1.46
CA TYR A 110 -11.80 10.05 2.28
C TYR A 110 -12.92 9.22 2.92
N LYS A 111 -13.93 9.88 3.51
CA LYS A 111 -15.08 9.20 4.13
C LYS A 111 -15.79 8.27 3.15
N LYS A 112 -16.08 8.73 1.93
CA LYS A 112 -16.75 7.92 0.88
C LYS A 112 -16.01 6.62 0.52
N SER A 113 -14.70 6.55 0.79
CA SER A 113 -13.88 5.38 0.48
C SER A 113 -13.77 4.40 1.65
N PHE A 114 -13.91 4.87 2.89
CA PHE A 114 -13.66 4.08 4.11
C PHE A 114 -14.89 3.88 5.01
N TRP A 115 -15.96 4.66 4.82
CA TRP A 115 -17.24 4.61 5.56
C TRP A 115 -18.41 4.54 4.58
#